data_AF-A0AAV7YR06-F1
#
_entry.id   AF-A0AAV7YR06-F1
#
_cell.length_a   1.000
_cell.length_b   1.000
_cell.length_c   1.000
_cell.angle_alpha   90.00
_cell.angle_beta   90.00
_cell.angle_gamma   90.00
#
_symmetry.space_group_name_H-M   'P 1'
#
loop_
_entity.id
_entity.type
_entity.pdbx_description
1 polymer ?
#
loop_
_entity_poly.entity_id
_entity_poly.type
_entity_poly.pdbx_seq_one_letter_code
_entity_poly.pdbx_strand_id
1 'polypeptide(L)'
;MSQVKYRVLHPYKSNKTEELILNVGDLVKITHDANKGMCYGQIVDTTSKGLFPRSFVERVEENDIITHPLSQQLKHGILTKKRKRVKTWKKNYVCLYPRSIAWFKNSKTIKLSKIVHLKDMRLVLKIMNPKTKKPTFVIQSNIKTWEFRCNSEKERNNWFQTIKQQISNITNECTFAESKSLKKYFSISNDNSEKIEQKKLTKFTFKRSKSEGRMNNEPIFESKIGSENSETLVQSDEICETDNKIQNLSKSQSCLFHSNNQKKLIK
;
A
#
# COMPACT_ATOMS: atom_id res chain seq x y z
N MET A 1 -15.23 -22.92 -8.96
CA MET A 1 -13.88 -22.59 -8.45
C MET A 1 -13.83 -21.09 -8.20
N SER A 2 -13.41 -20.65 -7.01
CA SER A 2 -13.27 -19.22 -6.74
C SER A 2 -12.08 -18.66 -7.50
N GLN A 3 -12.31 -17.54 -8.19
CA GLN A 3 -11.29 -16.90 -9.01
C GLN A 3 -10.31 -16.15 -8.11
N VAL A 4 -9.01 -16.46 -8.21
CA VAL A 4 -7.94 -15.86 -7.40
C VAL A 4 -7.93 -14.34 -7.57
N LYS A 5 -7.92 -13.60 -6.46
CA LYS A 5 -7.85 -12.14 -6.46
C LYS A 5 -6.47 -11.65 -6.04
N TYR A 6 -6.11 -10.47 -6.52
CA TYR A 6 -4.85 -9.82 -6.25
C TYR A 6 -5.08 -8.41 -5.74
N ARG A 7 -4.29 -7.94 -4.78
CA ARG A 7 -4.38 -6.58 -4.22
C ARG A 7 -3.29 -5.71 -4.76
N VAL A 8 -3.66 -4.51 -5.18
CA VAL A 8 -2.73 -3.49 -5.67
C VAL A 8 -1.91 -2.91 -4.52
N LEU A 9 -0.59 -3.03 -4.62
CA LEU A 9 0.40 -2.51 -3.66
C LEU A 9 0.88 -1.10 -3.99
N HIS A 10 0.93 -0.76 -5.28
CA HIS A 10 1.49 0.48 -5.81
C HIS A 10 0.54 1.13 -6.82
N PRO A 11 0.42 2.46 -6.83
CA PRO A 11 -0.40 3.12 -7.84
C PRO A 11 0.29 2.99 -9.20
N TYR A 12 -0.49 2.65 -10.23
CA TYR A 12 -0.03 2.62 -11.60
C TYR A 12 -0.86 3.61 -12.41
N LYS A 13 -0.21 4.63 -12.95
CA LYS A 13 -0.84 5.62 -13.82
C LYS A 13 -0.30 5.40 -15.21
N SER A 14 -1.15 4.95 -16.12
CA SER A 14 -0.79 4.87 -17.53
C SER A 14 -1.56 5.88 -18.35
N ASN A 15 -0.93 6.33 -19.43
CA ASN A 15 -1.53 7.17 -20.45
C ASN A 15 -1.88 6.37 -21.71
N LYS A 16 -1.65 5.05 -21.72
CA LYS A 16 -2.01 4.18 -22.85
C LYS A 16 -3.39 3.59 -22.65
N THR A 17 -4.15 3.49 -23.73
CA THR A 17 -5.53 3.00 -23.76
C THR A 17 -5.67 1.55 -23.31
N GLU A 18 -4.64 0.73 -23.51
CA GLU A 18 -4.65 -0.70 -23.17
C GLU A 18 -4.18 -1.01 -21.73
N GLU A 19 -3.69 -0.01 -21.01
CA GLU A 19 -3.11 -0.18 -19.67
C GLU A 19 -4.12 0.21 -18.57
N LEU A 20 -4.19 -0.61 -17.53
CA LEU A 20 -5.14 -0.45 -16.44
C LEU A 20 -4.60 0.48 -15.36
N ILE A 21 -5.30 1.57 -15.08
CA ILE A 21 -4.95 2.46 -13.96
C ILE A 21 -5.24 1.75 -12.64
N LEU A 22 -4.23 1.63 -11.78
CA LEU A 22 -4.35 0.96 -10.49
C LEU A 22 -4.25 1.94 -9.33
N ASN A 23 -5.14 1.83 -8.34
CA ASN A 23 -4.99 2.49 -7.05
C ASN A 23 -4.65 1.50 -5.96
N VAL A 24 -3.78 1.92 -5.03
CA VAL A 24 -3.38 1.08 -3.90
C VAL A 24 -4.61 0.66 -3.10
N GLY A 25 -4.78 -0.65 -2.94
CA GLY A 25 -5.92 -1.25 -2.26
C GLY A 25 -6.96 -1.86 -3.16
N ASP A 26 -6.98 -1.51 -4.45
CA ASP A 26 -7.91 -2.11 -5.40
C ASP A 26 -7.64 -3.62 -5.47
N LEU A 27 -8.71 -4.39 -5.66
CA LEU A 27 -8.61 -5.81 -5.95
C LEU A 27 -8.74 -5.99 -7.45
N VAL A 28 -7.87 -6.81 -8.02
CA VAL A 28 -7.88 -7.15 -9.44
C VAL A 28 -7.92 -8.67 -9.60
N LYS A 29 -8.48 -9.11 -10.71
CA LYS A 29 -8.39 -10.49 -11.18
C LYS A 29 -7.45 -10.50 -12.37
N ILE A 30 -6.45 -11.37 -12.35
CA ILE A 30 -5.58 -11.60 -13.50
C ILE A 30 -6.26 -12.61 -14.42
N THR A 31 -6.34 -12.27 -15.70
CA THR A 31 -6.91 -13.13 -16.75
C THR A 31 -5.81 -13.94 -17.43
N HIS A 32 -4.71 -13.29 -17.83
CA HIS A 32 -3.54 -13.95 -18.41
C HIS A 32 -2.27 -13.13 -18.15
N ASP A 33 -1.13 -13.81 -18.08
CA ASP A 33 0.17 -13.16 -18.09
C ASP A 33 0.51 -12.68 -19.51
N ALA A 34 1.13 -11.52 -19.61
CA ALA A 34 1.60 -10.93 -20.85
C ALA A 34 3.14 -10.88 -20.84
N ASN A 35 3.73 -10.35 -21.91
CA ASN A 35 5.18 -10.29 -22.05
C ASN A 35 5.81 -9.27 -21.07
N LYS A 36 7.08 -9.53 -20.70
CA LYS A 36 7.93 -8.61 -19.92
C LYS A 36 7.43 -8.29 -18.50
N GLY A 37 6.81 -9.26 -17.82
CA GLY A 37 6.37 -9.10 -16.42
C GLY A 37 5.10 -8.26 -16.24
N MET A 38 4.36 -8.06 -17.33
CA MET A 38 3.03 -7.47 -17.34
C MET A 38 1.97 -8.57 -17.26
N CYS A 39 0.79 -8.26 -16.75
CA CYS A 39 -0.38 -9.13 -16.79
C CYS A 39 -1.62 -8.34 -17.20
N TYR A 40 -2.55 -9.01 -17.88
CA TYR A 40 -3.85 -8.44 -18.22
C TYR A 40 -4.88 -8.87 -17.18
N GLY A 41 -5.69 -7.92 -16.71
CA GLY A 41 -6.71 -8.22 -15.72
C GLY A 41 -7.80 -7.16 -15.63
N GLN A 42 -8.70 -7.35 -14.66
CA GLN A 42 -9.86 -6.53 -14.41
C GLN A 42 -9.90 -6.08 -12.94
N ILE A 43 -10.25 -4.82 -12.68
CA ILE A 43 -10.58 -4.39 -11.31
C ILE A 43 -11.88 -5.06 -10.88
N VAL A 44 -11.89 -5.65 -9.69
CA VAL A 44 -13.05 -6.31 -9.11
C VAL A 44 -14.19 -5.29 -8.96
N ASP A 45 -15.40 -5.71 -9.27
CA ASP A 45 -16.64 -4.91 -9.22
C ASP A 45 -16.69 -3.73 -10.20
N THR A 46 -15.75 -3.63 -11.16
CA THR A 46 -15.80 -2.65 -12.25
C THR A 46 -15.59 -3.32 -13.60
N THR A 47 -15.96 -2.63 -14.69
CA THR A 47 -15.70 -3.09 -16.06
C THR A 47 -14.28 -2.74 -16.55
N SER A 48 -13.50 -2.02 -15.76
CA SER A 48 -12.16 -1.54 -16.13
C SER A 48 -11.17 -2.70 -16.23
N LYS A 49 -10.58 -2.87 -17.41
CA LYS A 49 -9.62 -3.93 -17.76
C LYS A 49 -8.41 -3.33 -18.46
N GLY A 50 -7.29 -4.05 -18.41
CA GLY A 50 -6.08 -3.67 -19.13
C GLY A 50 -4.83 -4.32 -18.56
N LEU A 51 -3.69 -3.92 -19.12
CA LEU A 51 -2.36 -4.36 -18.74
C LEU A 51 -1.84 -3.61 -17.50
N PHE A 52 -1.18 -4.32 -16.61
CA PHE A 52 -0.45 -3.74 -15.48
C PHE A 52 0.73 -4.61 -15.06
N PRO A 53 1.75 -4.06 -14.38
CA PRO A 53 2.91 -4.85 -13.95
C PRO A 53 2.53 -5.87 -12.87
N ARG A 54 2.96 -7.13 -13.02
CA ARG A 54 2.69 -8.22 -12.07
C ARG A 54 3.23 -7.93 -10.66
N SER A 55 4.34 -7.19 -10.58
CA SER A 55 4.98 -6.78 -9.32
C SER A 55 4.21 -5.74 -8.53
N PHE A 56 3.19 -5.10 -9.14
CA PHE A 56 2.37 -4.09 -8.48
C PHE A 56 1.22 -4.71 -7.69
N VAL A 57 1.03 -6.03 -7.79
CA VAL A 57 -0.05 -6.74 -7.14
C VAL A 57 0.45 -7.96 -6.36
N GLU A 58 -0.19 -8.25 -5.24
CA GLU A 58 0.04 -9.47 -4.45
C GLU A 58 -1.19 -10.37 -4.48
N ARG A 59 -1.00 -11.68 -4.48
CA ARG A 59 -2.12 -12.63 -4.34
C ARG A 59 -2.76 -12.45 -2.95
N VAL A 60 -4.08 -12.51 -2.90
CA VAL A 60 -4.88 -12.35 -1.68
C VAL A 60 -5.69 -13.61 -1.47
N GLU A 61 -5.61 -14.19 -0.27
CA GLU A 61 -6.49 -15.28 0.13
C GLU A 61 -7.90 -14.74 0.44
N GLU A 62 -8.93 -15.56 0.33
CA GLU A 62 -10.32 -15.09 0.52
C GLU A 62 -10.54 -14.40 1.86
N ASN A 63 -9.91 -14.92 2.92
CA ASN A 63 -9.95 -14.35 4.27
C ASN A 63 -9.22 -12.99 4.41
N ASP A 64 -8.38 -12.63 3.44
CA ASP A 64 -7.64 -11.37 3.41
C ASP A 64 -8.34 -10.29 2.56
N ILE A 65 -9.44 -10.65 1.89
CA ILE A 65 -10.27 -9.71 1.12
C ILE A 65 -11.18 -8.95 2.07
N ILE A 66 -10.90 -7.67 2.26
CA ILE A 66 -11.82 -6.75 2.94
C ILE A 66 -12.90 -6.35 1.94
N THR A 67 -13.96 -7.16 1.82
CA THR A 67 -15.07 -6.94 0.86
C THR A 67 -15.85 -5.67 1.17
N HIS A 68 -15.94 -5.29 2.44
CA HIS A 68 -16.41 -3.99 2.86
C HIS A 68 -15.58 -3.54 4.06
N PRO A 69 -15.17 -2.27 4.14
CA PRO A 69 -14.35 -1.82 5.25
C PRO A 69 -15.00 -2.13 6.59
N LEU A 70 -16.32 -1.99 6.72
CA LEU A 70 -17.06 -2.21 7.97
C LEU A 70 -17.37 -3.68 8.29
N SER A 71 -17.18 -4.64 7.37
CA SER A 71 -17.42 -6.04 7.68
C SER A 71 -16.22 -6.67 8.41
N GLN A 72 -16.49 -7.51 9.42
CA GLN A 72 -15.51 -8.39 10.08
C GLN A 72 -14.32 -7.69 10.77
N GLN A 73 -14.46 -6.41 11.13
CA GLN A 73 -13.44 -5.72 11.94
C GLN A 73 -13.48 -6.26 13.38
N LEU A 74 -12.33 -6.69 13.90
CA LEU A 74 -12.16 -7.07 15.30
C LEU A 74 -12.09 -5.84 16.21
N LYS A 75 -11.55 -4.74 15.69
CA LYS A 75 -11.47 -3.46 16.39
C LYS A 75 -11.35 -2.31 15.41
N HIS A 76 -11.98 -1.18 15.72
CA HIS A 76 -11.81 0.04 14.94
C HIS A 76 -11.86 1.31 15.79
N GLY A 77 -11.37 2.42 15.23
CA GLY A 77 -11.39 3.70 15.90
C GLY A 77 -10.61 4.78 15.15
N ILE A 78 -10.85 6.03 15.53
CA ILE A 78 -10.08 7.17 15.00
C ILE A 78 -8.79 7.29 15.80
N LEU A 79 -7.65 7.11 15.13
CA LEU A 79 -6.32 7.28 15.71
C LEU A 79 -5.55 8.37 14.96
N THR A 80 -4.61 9.01 15.66
CA THR A 80 -3.76 10.01 15.02
C THR A 80 -2.44 9.37 14.61
N LYS A 81 -2.21 9.22 13.30
CA LYS A 81 -1.01 8.59 12.77
C LYS A 81 0.05 9.64 12.43
N LYS A 82 1.31 9.39 12.78
CA LYS A 82 2.43 10.24 12.38
C LYS A 82 2.71 10.12 10.87
N ARG A 83 3.03 11.25 10.23
CA ARG A 83 3.51 11.33 8.85
C ARG A 83 5.04 11.26 8.85
N LYS A 84 5.61 10.43 7.97
CA LYS A 84 7.07 10.21 7.90
C LYS A 84 7.83 11.47 7.45
N ARG A 85 7.43 12.08 6.33
CA ARG A 85 8.14 13.22 5.73
C ARG A 85 8.01 14.52 6.52
N VAL A 86 6.78 14.85 6.93
CA VAL A 86 6.47 16.16 7.55
C VAL A 86 6.49 16.07 9.09
N LYS A 87 6.67 14.89 9.68
CA LYS A 87 6.62 14.62 11.14
C LYS A 87 5.36 15.14 11.85
N THR A 88 4.31 15.50 11.11
CA THR A 88 3.01 15.92 11.62
C THR A 88 2.10 14.73 11.90
N TRP A 89 1.08 14.94 12.74
CA TRP A 89 0.10 13.93 13.10
C TRP A 89 -1.19 14.17 12.32
N LYS A 90 -1.80 13.11 11.75
CA LYS A 90 -3.09 13.19 11.04
C LYS A 90 -4.05 12.12 11.54
N LYS A 91 -5.31 12.51 11.78
CA LYS A 91 -6.40 11.58 12.11
C LYS A 91 -6.69 10.66 10.93
N ASN A 92 -6.74 9.37 11.20
CA ASN A 92 -7.16 8.31 10.28
C ASN A 92 -8.15 7.41 11.01
N TYR A 93 -9.09 6.81 10.27
CA TYR A 93 -9.90 5.72 10.78
C TYR A 93 -9.11 4.42 10.61
N VAL A 94 -8.83 3.73 11.71
CA VAL A 94 -7.99 2.53 11.76
C VAL A 94 -8.86 1.33 12.10
N CYS A 95 -8.64 0.23 11.39
CA CYS A 95 -9.41 -1.01 11.50
C CYS A 95 -8.45 -2.18 11.60
N LEU A 96 -8.65 -3.03 12.60
CA LEU A 96 -8.01 -4.32 12.75
C LEU A 96 -8.98 -5.39 12.27
N TYR A 97 -8.52 -6.16 11.30
CA TYR A 97 -9.18 -7.34 10.75
C TYR A 97 -8.47 -8.59 11.27
N PRO A 98 -9.05 -9.79 11.07
CA PRO A 98 -8.45 -11.04 11.52
C PRO A 98 -7.02 -11.26 11.04
N ARG A 99 -6.68 -10.79 9.83
CA ARG A 99 -5.37 -11.06 9.21
C ARG A 99 -4.59 -9.82 8.83
N SER A 100 -5.18 -8.64 8.99
CA SER A 100 -4.55 -7.38 8.59
C SER A 100 -4.97 -6.22 9.47
N ILE A 101 -4.17 -5.17 9.48
CA ILE A 101 -4.57 -3.86 10.00
C ILE A 101 -4.56 -2.86 8.84
N ALA A 102 -5.63 -2.10 8.71
CA ALA A 102 -5.78 -1.10 7.68
C ALA A 102 -6.13 0.26 8.28
N TRP A 103 -5.86 1.32 7.52
CA TRP A 103 -6.35 2.64 7.87
C TRP A 103 -6.76 3.44 6.64
N PHE A 104 -7.77 4.27 6.85
CA PHE A 104 -8.51 5.00 5.84
C PHE A 104 -8.32 6.50 6.05
N LYS A 105 -8.32 7.26 4.93
CA LYS A 105 -8.14 8.72 4.98
C LYS A 105 -9.28 9.44 5.70
N ASN A 106 -10.48 8.88 5.61
CA ASN A 106 -11.71 9.44 6.17
C ASN A 106 -12.61 8.27 6.61
N SER A 107 -13.36 8.44 7.70
CA SER A 107 -14.37 7.49 8.15
C SER A 107 -15.55 7.41 7.18
N LYS A 108 -15.87 8.49 6.45
CA LYS A 108 -17.05 8.55 5.56
C LYS A 108 -16.80 7.95 4.18
N THR A 109 -15.70 8.33 3.53
CA THR A 109 -15.42 7.90 2.14
C THR A 109 -14.62 6.61 2.06
N ILE A 110 -14.23 6.08 3.21
CA ILE A 110 -13.44 4.86 3.44
C ILE A 110 -12.32 4.63 2.40
N LYS A 111 -11.66 5.71 1.97
CA LYS A 111 -10.56 5.63 1.01
C LYS A 111 -9.34 5.01 1.68
N LEU A 112 -9.00 3.78 1.28
CA LEU A 112 -7.87 3.04 1.84
C LEU A 112 -6.59 3.87 1.71
N SER A 113 -5.89 4.05 2.82
CA SER A 113 -4.56 4.66 2.81
C SER A 113 -3.46 3.62 2.86
N LYS A 114 -3.65 2.54 3.62
CA LYS A 114 -2.73 1.41 3.70
C LYS A 114 -3.44 0.24 4.36
N ILE A 115 -3.01 -0.94 3.96
CA ILE A 115 -3.24 -2.22 4.62
C ILE A 115 -1.88 -2.86 4.89
N VAL A 116 -1.75 -3.53 6.03
CA VAL A 116 -0.57 -4.26 6.45
C VAL A 116 -1.05 -5.60 7.00
N HIS A 117 -0.56 -6.70 6.43
CA HIS A 117 -0.88 -8.02 6.94
C HIS A 117 -0.20 -8.24 8.30
N LEU A 118 -0.90 -8.92 9.20
CA LEU A 118 -0.39 -9.20 10.54
C LEU A 118 0.80 -10.17 10.51
N LYS A 119 0.85 -11.07 9.53
CA LYS A 119 2.00 -11.97 9.30
C LYS A 119 3.31 -11.23 9.00
N ASP A 120 3.23 -10.00 8.46
CA ASP A 120 4.40 -9.20 8.09
C ASP A 120 4.86 -8.27 9.23
N MET A 121 4.20 -8.33 10.40
CA MET A 121 4.54 -7.51 11.56
C MET A 121 5.67 -8.15 12.36
N ARG A 122 6.76 -7.40 12.55
CA ARG A 122 7.91 -7.85 13.37
C ARG A 122 7.94 -7.25 14.76
N LEU A 123 7.30 -6.10 14.94
CA LEU A 123 7.40 -5.38 16.20
C LEU A 123 6.15 -4.57 16.48
N VAL A 124 5.64 -4.71 17.70
CA VAL A 124 4.60 -3.86 18.27
C VAL A 124 5.10 -3.29 19.59
N LEU A 125 5.19 -1.96 19.67
CA LEU A 125 5.67 -1.25 20.85
C LEU A 125 4.58 -0.41 21.48
N LYS A 126 4.54 -0.43 22.80
CA LYS A 126 3.85 0.56 23.61
C LYS A 126 4.83 1.67 23.98
N ILE A 127 4.51 2.91 23.63
CA ILE A 127 5.32 4.08 23.98
C ILE A 127 4.66 4.88 25.09
N MET A 128 5.45 5.17 26.12
CA MET A 128 5.11 6.06 27.22
C MET A 128 6.13 7.19 27.30
N ASN A 129 5.88 8.26 26.53
CA ASN A 129 6.77 9.41 26.52
C ASN A 129 6.55 10.23 27.80
N PRO A 130 7.56 10.34 28.70
CA PRO A 130 7.39 11.01 29.99
C PRO A 130 7.15 12.53 29.85
N LYS A 131 7.67 13.15 28.78
CA LYS A 131 7.54 14.59 28.54
C LYS A 131 6.16 14.96 28.01
N THR A 132 5.69 14.21 27.02
CA THR A 132 4.44 14.56 26.32
C THR A 132 3.22 13.86 26.92
N LYS A 133 3.42 12.74 27.66
CA LYS A 133 2.37 11.87 28.20
C LYS A 133 1.34 11.43 27.16
N LYS A 134 1.76 11.38 25.88
CA LYS A 134 0.91 11.03 24.74
C LYS A 134 0.89 9.50 24.56
N PRO A 135 -0.22 8.82 24.84
CA PRO A 135 -0.29 7.36 24.72
C PRO A 135 -0.17 6.98 23.25
N THR A 136 0.93 6.32 22.91
CA THR A 136 1.31 6.00 21.53
C THR A 136 1.65 4.53 21.44
N PHE A 137 1.24 3.85 20.37
CA PHE A 137 1.78 2.55 20.01
C PHE A 137 2.45 2.62 18.64
N VAL A 138 3.39 1.71 18.40
CA VAL A 138 4.14 1.63 17.16
C VAL A 138 4.01 0.22 16.62
N ILE A 139 3.77 0.12 15.33
CA ILE A 139 3.83 -1.15 14.61
C ILE A 139 4.93 -1.04 13.56
N GLN A 140 5.68 -2.13 13.36
CA GLN A 140 6.75 -2.18 12.38
C GLN A 140 6.70 -3.49 11.59
N SER A 141 6.76 -3.31 10.28
CA SER A 141 7.05 -4.34 9.29
C SER A 141 8.52 -4.30 8.90
N ASN A 142 8.93 -5.23 8.05
CA ASN A 142 10.30 -5.34 7.52
C ASN A 142 10.77 -4.06 6.82
N ILE A 143 9.84 -3.32 6.22
CA ILE A 143 10.14 -2.17 5.37
C ILE A 143 9.76 -0.82 6.00
N LYS A 144 8.90 -0.84 7.02
CA LYS A 144 8.30 0.41 7.52
C LYS A 144 7.76 0.30 8.93
N THR A 145 7.94 1.41 9.64
CA THR A 145 7.40 1.66 10.99
C THR A 145 6.29 2.71 10.92
N TRP A 146 5.22 2.50 11.69
CA TRP A 146 4.09 3.42 11.83
C TRP A 146 3.80 3.69 13.31
N GLU A 147 3.69 4.97 13.64
CA GLU A 147 3.37 5.45 15.00
C GLU A 147 1.93 5.94 15.04
N PHE A 148 1.15 5.45 15.99
CA PHE A 148 -0.25 5.82 16.23
C PHE A 148 -0.42 6.35 17.64
N ARG A 149 -1.04 7.53 17.74
CA ARG A 149 -1.39 8.16 19.00
C ARG A 149 -2.87 7.98 19.28
N CYS A 150 -3.14 7.53 20.51
CA CYS A 150 -4.47 7.36 21.09
C CYS A 150 -4.85 8.60 21.93
N ASN A 151 -6.12 8.67 22.29
CA ASN A 151 -6.66 9.73 23.16
C ASN A 151 -6.41 9.41 24.64
N SER A 152 -6.34 8.13 25.00
CA SER A 152 -6.11 7.69 26.38
C SER A 152 -5.14 6.51 26.48
N GLU A 153 -4.61 6.32 27.69
CA GLU A 153 -3.73 5.19 27.99
C GLU A 153 -4.47 3.85 27.87
N LYS A 154 -5.71 3.81 28.37
CA LYS A 154 -6.62 2.68 28.26
C LYS A 154 -6.85 2.29 26.80
N GLU A 155 -7.08 3.27 25.92
CA GLU A 155 -7.26 3.02 24.49
C GLU A 155 -6.01 2.43 23.85
N ARG A 156 -4.82 2.98 24.14
CA ARG A 156 -3.55 2.43 23.64
C ARG A 156 -3.33 1.00 24.11
N ASN A 157 -3.56 0.72 25.39
CA ASN A 157 -3.37 -0.60 25.96
C ASN A 157 -4.34 -1.60 25.33
N ASN A 158 -5.59 -1.20 25.11
CA ASN A 158 -6.58 -2.05 24.44
C ASN A 158 -6.16 -2.36 22.99
N TRP A 159 -5.77 -1.35 22.19
CA TRP A 159 -5.22 -1.58 20.84
C TRP A 159 -4.00 -2.51 20.84
N PHE A 160 -3.05 -2.27 21.75
CA PHE A 160 -1.84 -3.08 21.87
C PHE A 160 -2.18 -4.53 22.19
N GLN A 161 -3.06 -4.79 23.17
CA GLN A 161 -3.43 -6.14 23.58
C GLN A 161 -4.22 -6.87 22.48
N THR A 162 -5.18 -6.20 21.83
CA THR A 162 -5.93 -6.83 20.73
C THR A 162 -5.01 -7.17 19.55
N ILE A 163 -4.11 -6.27 19.17
CA ILE A 163 -3.13 -6.55 18.10
C ILE A 163 -2.21 -7.69 18.52
N LYS A 164 -1.70 -7.69 19.75
CA LYS A 164 -0.85 -8.76 20.28
C LYS A 164 -1.53 -10.12 20.23
N GLN A 165 -2.76 -10.21 20.72
CA GLN A 165 -3.55 -11.43 20.69
C GLN A 165 -3.74 -11.92 19.26
N GLN A 166 -4.13 -11.03 18.33
CA GLN A 166 -4.37 -11.43 16.94
C GLN A 166 -3.10 -11.88 16.22
N ILE A 167 -1.98 -11.19 16.41
CA ILE A 167 -0.71 -11.62 15.84
C ILE A 167 -0.30 -12.98 16.41
N SER A 168 -0.43 -13.18 17.73
CA SER A 168 -0.08 -14.45 18.40
C SER A 168 -0.90 -15.64 17.87
N ASN A 169 -2.14 -15.40 17.43
CA ASN A 169 -2.97 -16.43 16.79
C ASN A 169 -2.51 -16.79 15.37
N ILE A 170 -1.69 -15.96 14.73
CA ILE A 170 -1.26 -16.09 13.32
C ILE A 170 0.20 -16.54 13.22
N THR A 171 1.07 -15.96 14.05
CA THR A 171 2.53 -16.16 14.01
C THR A 171 3.19 -15.82 15.34
N ASN A 172 4.32 -16.48 15.62
CA ASN A 172 5.17 -16.22 16.79
C ASN A 172 6.36 -15.29 16.48
N GLU A 173 6.47 -14.77 15.25
CA GLU A 173 7.64 -14.00 14.78
C GLU A 173 7.62 -12.51 15.15
N CYS A 174 6.69 -12.07 16.01
CA CYS A 174 6.52 -10.66 16.36
C CYS A 174 6.97 -10.35 17.78
N THR A 175 7.83 -9.33 17.93
CA THR A 175 8.27 -8.84 19.23
C THR A 175 7.28 -7.84 19.81
N PHE A 176 6.93 -8.02 21.09
CA PHE A 176 6.07 -7.10 21.84
C PHE A 176 6.86 -6.47 22.98
N ALA A 177 6.92 -5.15 23.06
CA ALA A 177 7.66 -4.48 24.13
C ALA A 177 7.10 -3.11 24.50
N GLU A 178 7.64 -2.54 25.58
CA GLU A 178 7.31 -1.19 26.05
C GLU A 178 8.57 -0.32 26.08
N SER A 179 8.44 0.97 25.79
CA SER A 179 9.56 1.91 25.84
C SER A 179 9.13 3.35 26.11
N LYS A 180 10.06 4.15 26.65
CA LYS A 180 9.86 5.60 26.84
C LYS A 180 9.90 6.36 25.51
N SER A 181 10.61 5.85 24.51
CA SER A 181 10.67 6.45 23.18
C SER A 181 11.13 5.46 22.12
N LEU A 182 10.74 5.71 20.87
CA LEU A 182 11.13 4.88 19.74
C LEU A 182 12.67 4.89 19.53
N LYS A 183 13.31 6.06 19.64
CA LYS A 183 14.78 6.18 19.50
C LYS A 183 15.53 5.36 20.54
N LYS A 184 15.11 5.47 21.81
CA LYS A 184 15.72 4.73 22.92
C LYS A 184 15.54 3.22 22.78
N TYR A 185 14.40 2.76 22.26
CA TYR A 185 14.20 1.34 22.01
C TYR A 185 15.21 0.81 21.00
N PHE A 186 15.38 1.51 19.87
CA PHE A 186 16.32 1.07 18.83
C PHE A 186 17.79 1.18 19.24
N SER A 187 18.17 2.17 20.05
CA SER A 187 19.55 2.21 20.58
C SER A 187 19.82 1.00 21.49
N ILE A 188 18.91 0.70 22.43
CA ILE A 188 19.07 -0.44 23.35
C ILE A 188 19.04 -1.78 22.60
N SER A 189 18.17 -1.93 21.59
CA SER A 189 18.14 -3.16 20.80
C SER A 189 19.43 -3.34 20.01
N ASN A 190 20.04 -2.25 19.55
CA ASN A 190 21.30 -2.30 18.84
C ASN A 190 22.44 -2.69 19.78
N ASP A 191 22.50 -2.12 20.98
CA ASP A 191 23.47 -2.48 22.02
C ASP A 191 23.36 -3.97 22.42
N ASN A 192 22.13 -4.51 22.46
CA ASN A 192 21.89 -5.95 22.70
C ASN A 192 22.22 -6.84 21.49
N SER A 193 22.20 -6.28 20.27
CA SER A 193 22.51 -6.99 19.02
C SER A 193 23.99 -6.90 18.62
N GLU A 194 24.81 -6.08 19.29
CA GLU A 194 26.25 -5.96 18.97
C GLU A 194 27.07 -7.22 19.34
N LYS A 195 26.45 -8.25 19.93
CA LYS A 195 27.05 -9.60 19.99
C LYS A 195 26.65 -10.54 18.83
N ILE A 196 25.65 -10.20 18.01
CA ILE A 196 25.14 -11.09 16.95
C ILE A 196 24.65 -10.22 15.76
N GLU A 197 25.46 -10.09 14.70
CA GLU A 197 25.12 -9.60 13.33
C GLU A 197 25.99 -8.50 12.69
N GLN A 198 27.25 -8.31 13.08
CA GLN A 198 28.19 -7.51 12.24
C GLN A 198 28.58 -8.22 10.91
N LYS A 199 28.09 -9.42 10.58
CA LYS A 199 28.49 -10.18 9.39
C LYS A 199 27.50 -10.22 8.20
N LYS A 200 26.26 -9.70 8.29
CA LYS A 200 25.26 -9.96 7.23
C LYS A 200 24.64 -8.76 6.50
N LEU A 201 24.85 -7.51 6.93
CA LEU A 201 24.17 -6.35 6.31
C LEU A 201 25.11 -5.22 5.81
N THR A 202 26.36 -5.53 5.45
CA THR A 202 27.32 -4.57 4.85
C THR A 202 27.59 -4.79 3.36
N LYS A 203 26.82 -5.63 2.66
CA LYS A 203 26.83 -5.68 1.18
C LYS A 203 25.50 -5.15 0.66
N PHE A 204 25.58 -4.15 -0.21
CA PHE A 204 24.49 -3.33 -0.78
C PHE A 204 24.10 -2.06 -0.01
N THR A 205 25.09 -1.20 0.25
CA THR A 205 24.88 0.25 0.14
C THR A 205 25.59 0.78 -1.11
N PHE A 206 24.78 1.29 -2.04
CA PHE A 206 25.19 2.02 -3.24
C PHE A 206 25.88 3.32 -2.81
N LYS A 207 27.20 3.42 -2.97
CA LYS A 207 27.95 4.67 -2.79
C LYS A 207 27.64 5.59 -3.95
N ARG A 208 26.92 6.68 -3.66
CA ARG A 208 26.84 7.87 -4.51
C ARG A 208 28.00 8.79 -4.15
N SER A 209 28.99 8.91 -5.02
CA SER A 209 30.02 9.96 -4.97
C SER A 209 29.80 10.95 -6.09
N LYS A 210 29.86 12.23 -5.75
CA LYS A 210 29.84 13.39 -6.65
C LYS A 210 31.16 14.11 -6.42
N SER A 211 32.00 14.21 -7.44
CA SER A 211 33.08 15.20 -7.55
C SER A 211 33.56 15.30 -9.00
N GLU A 212 33.97 16.50 -9.37
CA GLU A 212 34.18 17.06 -10.71
C GLU A 212 35.49 16.61 -11.38
N GLY A 213 35.58 16.83 -12.70
CA GLY A 213 36.86 16.84 -13.43
C GLY A 213 36.76 16.35 -14.88
N ARG A 214 36.72 17.28 -15.84
CA ARG A 214 36.92 17.05 -17.28
C ARG A 214 38.29 16.39 -17.53
N MET A 215 38.35 15.46 -18.48
CA MET A 215 39.29 15.45 -19.61
C MET A 215 38.95 14.30 -20.56
N ASN A 216 39.17 14.57 -21.84
CA ASN A 216 38.84 13.77 -23.00
C ASN A 216 39.58 12.42 -23.00
N ASN A 217 38.96 11.41 -23.62
CA ASN A 217 39.52 10.58 -24.69
C ASN A 217 38.53 9.45 -25.02
N GLU A 218 38.01 9.49 -26.24
CA GLU A 218 37.45 8.31 -26.90
C GLU A 218 38.52 7.22 -27.02
N PRO A 219 38.10 5.95 -27.02
CA PRO A 219 38.64 5.03 -28.00
C PRO A 219 37.51 4.42 -28.83
N ILE A 220 37.48 4.86 -30.08
CA ILE A 220 37.51 4.03 -31.29
C ILE A 220 37.45 2.52 -31.00
N PHE A 221 36.42 1.84 -31.50
CA PHE A 221 36.61 0.53 -32.09
C PHE A 221 35.71 0.36 -33.31
N GLU A 222 36.38 0.14 -34.44
CA GLU A 222 35.83 0.01 -35.78
C GLU A 222 34.99 -1.25 -35.97
N SER A 223 34.14 -1.08 -36.98
CA SER A 223 33.44 -2.04 -37.82
C SER A 223 34.17 -3.34 -38.15
N LYS A 224 33.38 -4.40 -38.31
CA LYS A 224 33.55 -5.30 -39.46
C LYS A 224 32.22 -5.47 -40.21
N ILE A 225 32.35 -5.25 -41.50
CA ILE A 225 31.36 -5.22 -42.58
C ILE A 225 31.19 -6.63 -43.18
N GLY A 226 30.00 -6.87 -43.74
CA GLY A 226 29.69 -7.83 -44.80
C GLY A 226 28.16 -7.95 -44.90
N SER A 227 27.43 -7.07 -45.63
CA SER A 227 27.07 -7.16 -47.07
C SER A 227 26.51 -8.54 -47.44
N GLU A 228 25.37 -8.75 -48.12
CA GLU A 228 24.56 -8.01 -49.10
C GLU A 228 23.32 -8.93 -49.35
N ASN A 229 22.06 -8.51 -49.47
CA ASN A 229 21.32 -8.13 -50.70
C ASN A 229 19.81 -8.12 -50.34
N SER A 230 19.10 -6.98 -50.42
CA SER A 230 18.20 -6.53 -51.51
C SER A 230 16.93 -7.37 -51.73
N GLU A 231 15.75 -6.78 -51.47
CA GLU A 231 14.73 -6.52 -52.50
C GLU A 231 13.48 -5.81 -51.93
N THR A 232 12.95 -4.91 -52.75
CA THR A 232 11.82 -3.98 -52.57
C THR A 232 10.64 -4.40 -53.45
N LEU A 233 9.40 -4.21 -52.98
CA LEU A 233 8.18 -3.73 -53.73
C LEU A 233 6.99 -3.75 -52.73
N VAL A 234 6.28 -2.66 -52.35
CA VAL A 234 5.38 -1.70 -53.05
C VAL A 234 3.88 -2.02 -52.90
N GLN A 235 3.13 -1.05 -52.33
CA GLN A 235 1.70 -0.68 -52.48
C GLN A 235 0.60 -1.65 -51.97
N SER A 236 -0.60 -1.24 -51.51
CA SER A 236 -1.32 0.05 -51.51
C SER A 236 -2.56 -0.03 -50.58
N ASP A 237 -2.93 1.13 -50.03
CA ASP A 237 -4.26 1.74 -49.83
C ASP A 237 -5.51 0.91 -49.50
N GLU A 238 -6.26 1.33 -48.48
CA GLU A 238 -7.64 1.83 -48.66
C GLU A 238 -8.16 2.65 -47.47
N ILE A 239 -8.94 3.67 -47.84
CA ILE A 239 -9.54 4.76 -47.05
C ILE A 239 -10.97 4.35 -46.67
N CYS A 240 -11.48 4.81 -45.52
CA CYS A 240 -12.90 5.24 -45.41
C CYS A 240 -13.14 6.18 -44.22
N GLU A 241 -13.39 7.45 -44.55
CA GLU A 241 -14.29 8.41 -43.89
C GLU A 241 -15.72 7.81 -43.74
N THR A 242 -16.70 8.20 -42.90
CA THR A 242 -17.12 9.48 -42.27
C THR A 242 -18.18 9.21 -41.17
N ASP A 243 -18.31 10.16 -40.23
CA ASP A 243 -19.51 10.72 -39.56
C ASP A 243 -20.64 9.86 -38.94
N ASN A 244 -20.94 10.12 -37.65
CA ASN A 244 -22.23 10.72 -37.23
C ASN A 244 -22.37 11.05 -35.71
N LYS A 245 -22.55 12.35 -35.44
CA LYS A 245 -23.52 13.06 -34.59
C LYS A 245 -24.10 12.48 -33.26
N ILE A 246 -23.91 13.30 -32.21
CA ILE A 246 -24.94 13.96 -31.34
C ILE A 246 -25.50 13.25 -30.08
N GLN A 247 -25.20 13.91 -28.95
CA GLN A 247 -26.01 14.26 -27.74
C GLN A 247 -26.91 13.19 -27.07
N ASN A 248 -26.73 12.99 -25.76
CA ASN A 248 -27.59 13.63 -24.76
C ASN A 248 -27.16 13.34 -23.30
N LEU A 249 -26.99 14.42 -22.53
CA LEU A 249 -27.14 14.43 -21.08
C LEU A 249 -28.63 14.43 -20.74
N SER A 250 -29.08 13.67 -19.73
CA SER A 250 -29.67 14.26 -18.53
C SER A 250 -30.25 13.23 -17.52
N LYS A 251 -29.89 13.49 -16.26
CA LYS A 251 -30.74 13.54 -15.05
C LYS A 251 -31.13 12.28 -14.27
N SER A 252 -31.14 12.54 -12.95
CA SER A 252 -31.70 11.82 -11.81
C SER A 252 -30.82 10.66 -11.30
N GLN A 253 -30.51 10.52 -10.01
CA GLN A 253 -31.28 10.85 -8.82
C GLN A 253 -30.41 11.31 -7.65
N SER A 254 -30.91 12.32 -6.95
CA SER A 254 -30.52 12.78 -5.63
C SER A 254 -31.13 11.87 -4.55
N CYS A 255 -30.33 11.37 -3.61
CA CYS A 255 -30.83 10.85 -2.33
C CYS A 255 -30.27 11.70 -1.19
N LEU A 256 -31.17 12.50 -0.62
CA LEU A 256 -30.99 13.27 0.61
C LEU A 256 -31.05 12.32 1.80
N PHE A 257 -30.06 12.37 2.69
CA PHE A 257 -30.22 11.95 4.08
C PHE A 257 -29.88 13.15 4.96
N HIS A 258 -30.91 13.77 5.52
CA HIS A 258 -30.80 14.62 6.70
C HIS A 258 -31.30 13.84 7.91
N SER A 259 -30.37 13.73 8.86
CA SER A 259 -30.56 13.34 10.25
C SER A 259 -31.50 14.32 10.97
N ASN A 260 -32.32 13.84 11.91
CA ASN A 260 -32.07 14.01 13.35
C ASN A 260 -33.32 13.83 14.24
N ASN A 261 -33.02 13.23 15.40
CA ASN A 261 -33.51 13.55 16.75
C ASN A 261 -34.91 13.13 17.21
N GLN A 262 -34.86 12.18 18.15
CA GLN A 262 -35.32 12.27 19.54
C GLN A 262 -36.65 13.01 19.80
N LYS A 263 -37.61 12.27 20.37
CA LYS A 263 -38.32 12.71 21.58
C LYS A 263 -38.82 11.50 22.38
N LYS A 264 -38.34 11.46 23.61
CA LYS A 264 -38.85 10.77 24.80
C LYS A 264 -40.21 11.41 25.16
N LEU A 265 -41.25 10.64 25.53
CA LEU A 265 -42.28 10.98 26.54
C LEU A 265 -43.50 10.01 26.52
N ILE A 266 -43.75 9.38 27.69
CA ILE A 266 -45.05 8.95 28.31
C ILE A 266 -45.75 7.74 27.64
N LYS A 267 -46.23 6.66 28.30
CA LYS A 267 -46.73 6.37 29.66
C LYS A 267 -46.18 5.06 30.19
#